data_AF-A0A6A7VLR9-F1
#
_entry.id   AF-A0A6A7VLR9-F1
#
_cell.length_a   1.000
_cell.length_b   1.000
_cell.length_c   1.000
_cell.angle_alpha   90.00
_cell.angle_beta   90.00
_cell.angle_gamma   90.00
#
_symmetry.space_group_name_H-M   'P 1'
#
loop_
_entity.id
_entity.type
_entity.pdbx_description
1 polymer ?
#
loop_
_entity_poly.entity_id
_entity_poly.type
_entity_poly.pdbx_seq_one_letter_code
_entity_poly.pdbx_strand_id
1 'polypeptide(L)'
;MDTQTFLAICQIVGVTIIPIIIWLGGTKFQDRKAKKDAKRNLFFTLMANRKTTTILKEKVDALNLIDVVFQDDKKVRQAWKDYHNSLNSLSPDFPNNNSFALDLLSEMALSLGYKELKQTEIDRFYEPVQFTKEQELKDNLAKENLRVLLASKSCSESFTEEELRTRQNETKED
;
A
#
# COMPACT_ATOMS: atom_id res chain seq x y z
N MET A 1 -64.46 19.71 0.80
CA MET A 1 -63.42 18.95 1.53
C MET A 1 -63.10 19.77 2.76
N ASP A 2 -63.26 19.19 3.94
CA ASP A 2 -63.15 19.93 5.20
C ASP A 2 -61.68 20.22 5.49
N THR A 3 -61.40 21.40 6.05
CA THR A 3 -60.03 21.86 6.34
C THR A 3 -59.26 20.85 7.20
N GLN A 4 -59.96 20.13 8.08
CA GLN A 4 -59.39 19.06 8.90
C GLN A 4 -59.02 17.81 8.10
N THR A 5 -59.87 17.40 7.15
CA THR A 5 -59.56 16.26 6.26
C THR A 5 -58.36 16.57 5.35
N PHE A 6 -58.23 17.82 4.89
CA PHE A 6 -57.07 18.27 4.14
C PHE A 6 -55.78 18.20 4.96
N LEU A 7 -55.79 18.72 6.19
CA LEU A 7 -54.64 18.69 7.08
C LEU A 7 -54.20 17.25 7.42
N ALA A 8 -55.14 16.35 7.68
CA ALA A 8 -54.84 14.94 7.96
C ALA A 8 -54.18 14.24 6.76
N ILE A 9 -54.68 14.48 5.54
CA ILE A 9 -54.07 13.94 4.32
C ILE A 9 -52.63 14.46 4.17
N CYS A 10 -52.40 15.76 4.38
CA CYS A 10 -51.06 16.34 4.31
C CYS A 10 -50.09 15.71 5.33
N GLN A 11 -50.53 15.44 6.56
CA GLN A 11 -49.71 14.80 7.59
C GLN A 11 -49.34 13.36 7.23
N ILE A 12 -50.31 12.54 6.80
CA ILE A 12 -50.07 11.15 6.40
C ILE A 12 -49.12 11.09 5.21
N VAL A 13 -49.31 11.97 4.23
CA VAL A 13 -48.43 12.10 3.08
C VAL A 13 -47.02 12.50 3.51
N GLY A 14 -46.88 13.48 4.41
CA GLY A 14 -45.58 13.92 4.94
C GLY A 14 -44.82 12.81 5.67
N VAL A 15 -45.48 12.12 6.61
CA VAL A 15 -44.87 11.03 7.40
C VAL A 15 -44.43 9.86 6.51
N THR A 16 -45.11 9.64 5.37
CA THR A 16 -44.79 8.54 4.46
C THR A 16 -43.70 8.91 3.44
N ILE A 17 -43.74 10.13 2.88
CA ILE A 17 -42.82 10.54 1.81
C ILE A 17 -41.43 10.90 2.37
N ILE A 18 -41.35 11.53 3.54
CA ILE A 18 -40.07 11.99 4.12
C ILE A 18 -39.07 10.84 4.32
N PRO A 19 -39.42 9.69 4.92
CA PRO A 19 -38.50 8.56 5.07
C PRO A 19 -37.97 8.02 3.75
N ILE A 20 -38.80 7.98 2.70
CA ILE A 20 -38.42 7.49 1.37
C ILE A 20 -37.37 8.40 0.74
N ILE A 21 -37.56 9.72 0.82
CA ILE A 21 -36.59 10.70 0.30
C ILE A 21 -35.26 10.60 1.05
N ILE A 22 -35.31 10.53 2.39
CA ILE A 22 -34.11 10.37 3.23
C ILE A 22 -33.37 9.09 2.87
N TRP A 23 -34.09 7.98 2.73
CA TRP A 23 -33.49 6.69 2.38
C TRP A 23 -32.82 6.74 1.00
N LEU A 24 -33.50 7.23 -0.03
CA LEU A 24 -32.94 7.34 -1.38
C LEU A 24 -31.71 8.26 -1.44
N GLY A 25 -31.77 9.41 -0.76
CA GLY A 25 -30.63 10.33 -0.65
C GLY A 25 -29.47 9.71 0.13
N GLY A 26 -29.78 9.05 1.25
CA GLY A 26 -28.82 8.39 2.12
C GLY A 26 -28.06 7.27 1.42
N THR A 27 -28.74 6.40 0.67
CA THR A 27 -28.11 5.29 -0.06
C THR A 27 -27.13 5.80 -1.11
N LYS A 28 -27.56 6.75 -1.96
CA LYS A 28 -26.66 7.33 -2.99
C LYS A 28 -25.47 8.05 -2.37
N PHE A 29 -25.65 8.74 -1.25
CA PHE A 29 -24.56 9.39 -0.55
C PHE A 29 -23.57 8.36 0.03
N GLN A 30 -24.08 7.30 0.65
CA GLN A 30 -23.28 6.21 1.20
C GLN A 30 -22.45 5.50 0.12
N ASP A 31 -23.03 5.19 -1.04
CA ASP A 31 -22.29 4.56 -2.16
C ASP A 31 -21.14 5.45 -2.66
N ARG A 32 -21.42 6.75 -2.85
CA ARG A 32 -20.40 7.71 -3.29
C ARG A 32 -19.32 7.90 -2.23
N LYS A 33 -19.70 7.89 -0.96
CA LYS A 33 -18.77 7.96 0.17
C LYS A 33 -17.90 6.70 0.23
N ALA A 34 -18.48 5.51 0.16
CA ALA A 34 -17.77 4.23 0.18
C ALA A 34 -16.71 4.14 -0.93
N LYS A 35 -17.03 4.58 -2.16
CA LYS A 35 -16.06 4.64 -3.26
C LYS A 35 -14.90 5.60 -2.97
N LYS A 36 -15.19 6.78 -2.41
CA LYS A 36 -14.16 7.75 -2.03
C LYS A 36 -13.29 7.24 -0.89
N ASP A 37 -13.90 6.58 0.10
CA ASP A 37 -13.21 6.03 1.26
C ASP A 37 -12.31 4.86 0.84
N ALA A 38 -12.74 4.00 -0.09
CA ALA A 38 -11.90 2.95 -0.68
C ALA A 38 -10.64 3.53 -1.36
N LYS A 39 -10.81 4.58 -2.19
CA LYS A 39 -9.67 5.29 -2.81
C LYS A 39 -8.72 5.90 -1.78
N ARG A 40 -9.27 6.52 -0.72
CA ARG A 40 -8.48 7.12 0.37
C ARG A 40 -7.70 6.08 1.16
N ASN A 41 -8.35 4.99 1.54
CA ASN A 41 -7.71 3.92 2.30
C ASN A 41 -6.55 3.31 1.51
N LEU A 42 -6.76 3.01 0.22
CA LEU A 42 -5.70 2.52 -0.66
C LEU A 42 -4.52 3.51 -0.72
N PHE A 43 -4.81 4.79 -0.99
CA PHE A 43 -3.79 5.84 -1.02
C PHE A 43 -3.02 5.96 0.30
N PHE A 44 -3.70 5.94 1.44
CA PHE A 44 -3.06 6.03 2.75
C PHE A 44 -2.21 4.79 3.08
N THR A 45 -2.66 3.59 2.71
CA THR A 45 -1.85 2.37 2.86
C THR A 45 -0.56 2.46 2.06
N LEU A 46 -0.62 2.94 0.80
CA LEU A 46 0.58 3.12 -0.02
C LEU A 46 1.48 4.24 0.51
N MET A 47 0.90 5.39 0.91
CA MET A 47 1.64 6.50 1.49
C MET A 47 2.38 6.10 2.77
N ALA A 48 1.71 5.39 3.68
CA ALA A 48 2.30 4.93 4.93
C ALA A 48 3.48 3.99 4.70
N ASN A 49 3.38 3.11 3.69
CA ASN A 49 4.36 2.06 3.41
C ASN A 49 5.30 2.38 2.23
N ARG A 50 5.37 3.64 1.79
CA ARG A 50 6.05 4.01 0.54
C ARG A 50 7.56 3.71 0.55
N LYS A 51 8.24 3.98 1.67
CA LYS A 51 9.69 3.71 1.86
C LYS A 51 10.00 2.43 2.63
N THR A 52 9.00 1.60 2.92
CA THR A 52 9.21 0.33 3.62
C THR A 52 10.03 -0.61 2.74
N THR A 53 11.21 -1.01 3.22
CA THR A 53 12.13 -1.95 2.55
C THR A 53 11.58 -3.38 2.52
N THR A 54 10.81 -3.75 3.55
CA THR A 54 10.16 -5.06 3.65
C THR A 54 8.91 -5.13 2.77
N ILE A 55 8.76 -6.24 2.05
CA ILE A 55 7.54 -6.52 1.27
C ILE A 55 6.39 -6.75 2.25
N LEU A 56 5.57 -5.72 2.46
CA LEU A 56 4.39 -5.81 3.30
C LEU A 56 3.18 -6.26 2.47
N LYS A 57 2.46 -7.29 2.96
CA LYS A 57 1.25 -7.81 2.30
C LYS A 57 0.22 -6.70 2.02
N GLU A 58 0.02 -5.78 2.96
CA GLU A 58 -0.93 -4.67 2.79
C GLU A 58 -0.56 -3.74 1.64
N LYS A 59 0.73 -3.47 1.44
CA LYS A 59 1.22 -2.67 0.31
C LYS A 59 0.96 -3.38 -1.01
N VAL A 60 1.27 -4.69 -1.07
CA VAL A 60 1.04 -5.51 -2.27
C VAL A 60 -0.44 -5.61 -2.61
N ASP A 61 -1.29 -5.88 -1.61
CA ASP A 61 -2.75 -5.91 -1.77
C ASP A 61 -3.29 -4.57 -2.27
N ALA A 62 -2.81 -3.45 -1.71
CA ALA A 62 -3.19 -2.12 -2.14
C ALA A 62 -2.78 -1.84 -3.60
N LEU A 63 -1.56 -2.23 -4.02
CA LEU A 63 -1.11 -2.10 -5.41
C LEU A 63 -1.99 -2.91 -6.37
N ASN A 64 -2.30 -4.17 -6.01
CA ASN A 64 -3.12 -5.06 -6.84
C ASN A 64 -4.58 -4.59 -6.98
N LEU A 65 -5.07 -3.75 -6.07
CA LEU A 65 -6.44 -3.21 -6.11
C LEU A 65 -6.57 -1.89 -6.87
N ILE A 66 -5.46 -1.29 -7.34
CA ILE A 66 -5.47 0.04 -7.99
C ILE A 66 -6.42 0.06 -9.19
N ASP A 67 -6.34 -0.93 -10.08
CA ASP A 67 -7.14 -0.95 -11.31
C ASP A 67 -8.65 -1.04 -11.04
N VAL A 68 -9.05 -1.66 -9.93
CA VAL A 68 -10.44 -1.79 -9.50
C VAL A 68 -10.92 -0.52 -8.81
N VAL A 69 -10.15 -0.02 -7.83
CA VAL A 69 -10.55 1.13 -7.00
C VAL A 69 -10.48 2.45 -7.78
N PHE A 70 -9.53 2.57 -8.71
CA PHE A 70 -9.34 3.72 -9.59
C PHE A 70 -9.79 3.45 -11.03
N GLN A 71 -10.75 2.54 -11.27
CA GLN A 71 -11.22 2.19 -12.63
C GLN A 71 -11.60 3.43 -13.47
N ASP A 72 -12.23 4.43 -12.83
CA ASP A 72 -12.76 5.62 -13.48
C ASP A 72 -11.66 6.68 -13.71
N ASP A 73 -10.47 6.50 -13.11
CA ASP A 73 -9.35 7.44 -13.18
C ASP A 73 -8.24 6.91 -14.10
N LYS A 74 -8.25 7.40 -15.34
CA LYS A 74 -7.28 6.98 -16.35
C LYS A 74 -5.85 7.43 -16.02
N LYS A 75 -5.67 8.57 -15.34
CA LYS A 75 -4.33 9.09 -15.03
C LYS A 75 -3.65 8.24 -13.98
N VAL A 76 -4.36 7.91 -12.91
CA VAL A 76 -3.85 7.01 -11.86
C VAL A 76 -3.51 5.64 -12.42
N ARG A 77 -4.36 5.05 -13.27
CA ARG A 77 -4.07 3.76 -13.89
C ARG A 77 -2.87 3.79 -14.84
N GLN A 78 -2.69 4.89 -15.57
CA GLN A 78 -1.52 5.05 -16.42
C GLN A 78 -0.23 5.12 -15.58
N ALA A 79 -0.21 5.96 -14.54
CA ALA A 79 0.92 6.03 -13.61
C ALA A 79 1.20 4.69 -12.91
N TRP A 80 0.15 3.91 -12.60
CA TRP A 80 0.30 2.57 -12.05
C TRP A 80 0.95 1.62 -13.04
N LYS A 81 0.52 1.63 -14.31
CA LYS A 81 1.13 0.81 -15.36
C LYS A 81 2.62 1.13 -15.54
N ASP A 82 2.96 2.42 -15.53
CA ASP A 82 4.34 2.88 -15.68
C ASP A 82 5.20 2.45 -14.47
N TYR A 83 4.67 2.61 -13.25
CA TYR A 83 5.32 2.10 -12.04
C TYR A 83 5.47 0.57 -12.06
N HIS A 84 4.43 -0.19 -12.39
CA HIS A 84 4.47 -1.64 -12.47
C HIS A 84 5.52 -2.14 -13.48
N ASN A 85 5.64 -1.48 -14.63
CA ASN A 85 6.69 -1.80 -15.62
C ASN A 85 8.10 -1.51 -15.07
N SER A 86 8.26 -0.42 -14.31
CA SER A 86 9.55 -0.08 -13.66
C SER A 86 9.98 -1.08 -12.59
N LEU A 87 9.06 -1.88 -12.03
CA LEU A 87 9.39 -2.90 -11.03
C LEU A 87 10.08 -4.15 -11.63
N ASN A 88 10.05 -4.32 -12.95
CA ASN A 88 10.72 -5.44 -13.62
C ASN A 88 12.24 -5.19 -13.66
N SER A 89 13.04 -6.15 -13.18
CA SER A 89 14.51 -6.07 -13.15
C SER A 89 15.14 -5.97 -14.55
N LEU A 90 14.42 -6.39 -15.59
CA LEU A 90 14.85 -6.28 -16.99
C LEU A 90 14.51 -4.92 -17.61
N SER A 91 13.77 -4.06 -16.90
CA SER A 91 13.39 -2.75 -17.40
C SER A 91 14.55 -1.75 -17.27
N PRO A 92 14.82 -0.91 -18.30
CA PRO A 92 15.74 0.22 -18.17
C PRO A 92 15.40 1.18 -17.03
N ASP A 93 14.11 1.21 -16.64
CA ASP A 93 13.55 2.12 -15.64
C ASP A 93 13.67 1.60 -14.20
N PHE A 94 14.20 0.39 -14.00
CA PHE A 94 14.34 -0.22 -12.68
C PHE A 94 15.11 0.64 -11.66
N PRO A 95 16.23 1.30 -12.00
CA PRO A 95 16.96 2.18 -11.07
C PRO A 95 16.13 3.39 -10.61
N ASN A 96 15.17 3.82 -11.43
CA ASN A 96 14.33 5.00 -11.20
C ASN A 96 12.91 4.63 -10.73
N ASN A 97 12.66 3.40 -10.31
CA ASN A 97 11.34 2.95 -9.88
C ASN A 97 10.69 3.83 -8.79
N ASN A 98 11.51 4.48 -7.95
CA ASN A 98 11.03 5.38 -6.91
C ASN A 98 10.40 6.65 -7.47
N SER A 99 10.88 7.20 -8.60
CA SER A 99 10.23 8.37 -9.21
C SER A 99 8.85 8.00 -9.73
N PHE A 100 8.70 6.84 -10.38
CA PHE A 100 7.40 6.34 -10.83
C PHE A 100 6.45 6.06 -9.66
N ALA A 101 6.97 5.59 -8.52
CA ALA A 101 6.18 5.44 -7.30
C ALA A 101 5.66 6.79 -6.78
N LEU A 102 6.50 7.83 -6.80
CA LEU A 102 6.11 9.19 -6.40
C LEU A 102 5.11 9.81 -7.38
N ASP A 103 5.27 9.58 -8.68
CA ASP A 103 4.33 10.02 -9.71
C ASP A 103 2.95 9.37 -9.52
N LEU A 104 2.91 8.06 -9.24
CA LEU A 104 1.67 7.34 -8.92
C LEU A 104 0.97 7.95 -7.69
N LEU A 105 1.71 8.18 -6.60
CA LEU A 105 1.17 8.77 -5.38
C LEU A 105 0.69 10.21 -5.63
N SER A 106 1.39 10.97 -6.48
CA SER A 106 1.00 12.34 -6.85
C SER A 106 -0.31 12.35 -7.66
N GLU A 107 -0.46 11.48 -8.66
CA GLU A 107 -1.71 11.36 -9.44
C GLU A 107 -2.88 10.89 -8.57
N MET A 108 -2.65 9.95 -7.64
CA MET A 108 -3.67 9.54 -6.65
C MET A 108 -4.09 10.70 -5.75
N ALA A 109 -3.13 11.51 -5.30
CA ALA A 109 -3.39 12.68 -4.47
C ALA A 109 -4.26 13.70 -5.21
N LEU A 110 -3.96 13.98 -6.49
CA LEU A 110 -4.77 14.85 -7.35
C LEU A 110 -6.19 14.30 -7.56
N SER A 111 -6.33 12.99 -7.80
CA SER A 111 -7.62 12.31 -7.93
C SER A 111 -8.51 12.46 -6.68
N LEU A 112 -7.89 12.41 -5.51
CA LEU A 112 -8.55 12.53 -4.21
C LEU A 112 -8.83 13.98 -3.78
N GLY A 113 -8.28 14.96 -4.51
CA GLY A 113 -8.46 16.39 -4.26
C GLY A 113 -7.37 17.05 -3.42
N TYR A 114 -6.24 16.38 -3.15
CA TYR A 114 -5.08 16.93 -2.45
C TYR A 114 -4.18 17.74 -3.40
N LYS A 115 -4.66 18.92 -3.83
CA LYS A 115 -4.03 19.73 -4.90
C LYS A 115 -2.70 20.38 -4.50
N GLU A 116 -2.49 20.61 -3.21
CA GLU A 116 -1.30 21.32 -2.71
C GLU A 116 -0.15 20.38 -2.34
N LEU A 117 -0.39 19.06 -2.36
CA LEU A 117 0.59 18.07 -1.96
C LEU A 117 1.68 17.93 -3.03
N LYS A 118 2.87 18.47 -2.76
CA LYS A 118 4.00 18.41 -3.70
C LYS A 118 4.72 17.07 -3.62
N GLN A 119 5.36 16.65 -4.71
CA GLN A 119 6.18 15.43 -4.73
C GLN A 119 7.26 15.41 -3.64
N THR A 120 7.85 16.57 -3.31
CA THR A 120 8.83 16.69 -2.21
C THR A 120 8.24 16.40 -0.83
N GLU A 121 6.97 16.71 -0.62
CA GLU A 121 6.26 16.42 0.62
C GLU A 121 5.84 14.95 0.70
N ILE A 122 5.51 14.36 -0.46
CA ILE A 122 5.30 12.92 -0.59
C ILE A 122 6.60 12.19 -0.28
N ASP A 123 7.74 12.61 -0.82
CA ASP A 123 9.02 11.94 -0.60
C ASP A 123 9.54 12.07 0.85
N ARG A 124 9.25 13.20 1.52
CA ARG A 124 9.64 13.44 2.92
C ARG A 124 9.07 12.38 3.87
N PHE A 125 9.91 11.48 4.37
CA PHE A 125 9.55 10.34 5.21
C PHE A 125 10.25 10.42 6.58
N TYR A 126 9.53 10.06 7.66
CA TYR A 126 10.12 9.99 9.00
C TYR A 126 10.70 8.60 9.22
N GLU A 127 12.00 8.54 9.43
CA GLU A 127 12.70 7.31 9.77
C GLU A 127 13.35 7.45 11.16
N PRO A 128 12.76 6.86 12.21
CA PRO A 128 13.30 6.92 13.56
C PRO A 128 14.60 6.11 13.69
N VAL A 129 15.65 6.76 14.17
CA VAL A 129 17.00 6.19 14.34
C VAL A 129 17.00 4.87 15.12
N GLN A 130 16.14 4.73 16.13
CA GLN A 130 16.05 3.52 16.94
C GLN A 130 15.60 2.30 16.12
N PHE A 131 14.64 2.46 15.19
CA PHE A 131 14.18 1.35 14.36
C PHE A 131 15.26 0.93 13.37
N THR A 132 15.97 1.89 12.77
CA THR A 132 17.10 1.61 11.88
C THR A 132 18.20 0.84 12.64
N LYS A 133 18.56 1.28 13.85
CA LYS A 133 19.54 0.59 14.71
C LYS A 133 19.10 -0.83 15.10
N GLU A 134 17.83 -1.02 15.44
CA GLU A 134 17.30 -2.35 15.77
C GLU A 134 17.32 -3.28 14.55
N GLN A 135 16.98 -2.76 13.36
CA GLN A 135 17.05 -3.51 12.12
C GLN A 135 18.49 -3.88 11.78
N GLU A 136 19.43 -2.93 11.84
CA GLU A 136 20.86 -3.17 11.65
C GLU A 136 21.41 -4.21 12.63
N LEU A 137 21.00 -4.15 13.90
CA LEU A 137 21.38 -5.13 14.92
C LEU A 137 20.87 -6.53 14.53
N LYS A 138 19.60 -6.65 14.13
CA LYS A 138 19.00 -7.91 13.69
C LYS A 138 19.71 -8.47 12.46
N ASP A 139 20.01 -7.62 11.48
CA ASP A 139 20.68 -8.01 10.25
C ASP A 139 22.11 -8.50 10.52
N ASN A 140 22.85 -7.79 11.38
CA ASN A 140 24.19 -8.20 11.81
C ASN A 140 24.17 -9.51 12.60
N LEU A 141 23.21 -9.68 13.52
CA LEU A 141 23.06 -10.92 14.28
C LEU A 141 22.68 -12.10 13.37
N ALA A 142 21.76 -11.89 12.42
CA ALA A 142 21.39 -12.92 11.45
C ALA A 142 22.59 -13.33 10.58
N LYS A 143 23.40 -12.36 10.15
CA LYS A 143 24.62 -12.60 9.38
C LYS A 143 25.65 -13.42 10.16
N GLU A 144 25.91 -13.07 11.42
CA GLU A 144 26.85 -13.80 12.26
C GLU A 144 26.35 -15.21 12.62
N ASN A 145 25.05 -15.35 12.90
CA ASN A 145 24.42 -16.66 13.11
C ASN A 145 24.58 -17.54 11.87
N LEU A 146 24.33 -17.00 10.67
CA LEU A 146 24.50 -17.75 9.43
C LEU A 146 25.97 -18.13 9.20
N ARG A 147 26.92 -17.26 9.51
CA ARG A 147 28.36 -17.57 9.46
C ARG A 147 28.72 -18.76 10.35
N VAL A 148 28.24 -18.77 11.59
CA VAL A 148 28.49 -19.87 12.53
C VAL A 148 27.83 -21.16 12.06
N LEU A 149 26.58 -21.10 11.61
CA LEU A 149 25.83 -22.27 11.13
C LEU A 149 26.47 -22.91 9.90
N LEU A 150 26.98 -22.11 8.97
CA LEU A 150 27.72 -22.60 7.81
C LEU A 150 29.06 -23.24 8.20
N ALA A 151 29.68 -22.75 9.28
CA ALA A 151 30.92 -23.30 9.83
C ALA A 151 30.69 -24.45 10.82
N SER A 152 29.44 -24.86 11.08
CA SER A 152 29.11 -25.93 12.02
C SER A 152 28.55 -27.18 11.33
N LYS A 153 29.00 -28.35 11.78
CA LYS A 153 28.46 -29.66 11.37
C LYS A 153 27.13 -29.95 12.07
N SER A 154 27.01 -29.54 13.32
CA SER A 154 25.79 -29.62 14.14
C SER A 154 25.73 -28.44 15.12
N CYS A 155 24.60 -28.24 15.81
CA CYS A 155 24.47 -27.17 16.82
C CYS A 155 25.48 -27.26 17.98
N SER A 156 26.20 -28.38 18.12
CA SER A 156 27.20 -28.61 19.17
C SER A 156 28.62 -28.85 18.64
N GLU A 157 28.83 -28.92 17.32
CA GLU A 157 30.10 -29.33 16.72
C GLU A 157 30.46 -28.45 15.51
N SER A 158 31.62 -27.79 15.57
CA SER A 158 32.17 -27.02 14.46
C SER A 158 32.91 -27.90 13.47
N PHE A 159 32.98 -27.49 12.20
CA PHE A 159 33.87 -28.14 11.23
C PHE A 159 35.33 -27.93 11.60
N THR A 160 36.15 -28.91 11.24
CA THR A 160 37.60 -28.75 11.21
C THR A 160 38.00 -27.91 9.99
N GLU A 161 39.10 -27.16 10.05
CA GLU A 161 39.54 -26.28 8.95
C GLU A 161 39.67 -27.01 7.58
N GLU A 162 40.08 -28.28 7.58
CA GLU A 162 40.16 -29.08 6.34
C GLU A 162 38.78 -29.47 5.79
N GLU A 163 37.82 -29.81 6.64
CA GLU A 163 36.45 -30.14 6.25
C GLU A 163 35.72 -28.91 5.70
N LEU A 164 35.94 -27.74 6.31
CA LEU A 164 35.40 -26.46 5.87
C LEU A 164 35.91 -26.07 4.48
N ARG A 165 37.21 -26.23 4.24
CA ARG A 165 37.85 -25.98 2.93
C ARG A 165 37.28 -26.90 1.84
N THR A 166 37.09 -28.17 2.15
CA THR A 166 36.53 -29.15 1.21
C THR A 166 35.12 -28.74 0.79
N ARG A 167 34.25 -28.41 1.75
CA ARG A 167 32.87 -27.96 1.47
C ARG A 167 32.80 -26.65 0.69
N GLN A 168 33.67 -25.69 0.98
CA GLN A 168 33.74 -24.43 0.24
C GLN A 168 34.14 -24.63 -1.22
N ASN A 169 34.90 -25.68 -1.53
CA ASN A 169 35.24 -26.03 -2.92
C ASN A 169 34.06 -26.70 -3.62
N GLU A 170 33.34 -27.59 -2.94
CA GLU A 170 32.10 -28.21 -3.47
C GLU A 170 31.02 -27.17 -3.79
N THR A 171 30.85 -26.15 -2.92
CA THR A 171 29.81 -25.11 -3.14
C THR A 171 30.16 -24.11 -4.26
N LYS A 172 31.36 -24.17 -4.83
CA LYS A 172 31.82 -23.28 -5.92
C LYS A 172 31.77 -23.95 -7.30
N GLU A 173 31.58 -25.27 -7.36
CA GLU A 173 31.47 -26.02 -8.61
C GLU A 173 30.03 -26.12 -9.13
N ASP A 174 29.03 -25.77 -8.31
CA ASP A 174 27.61 -25.60 -8.66
C ASP A 174 27.25 -24.14 -9.00
#